data_AF-A0A969DQB0-F1
#
_entry.id   AF-A0A969DQB0-F1
#
_cell.length_a   1.000
_cell.length_b   1.000
_cell.length_c   1.000
_cell.angle_alpha   90.00
_cell.angle_beta   90.00
_cell.angle_gamma   90.00
#
_symmetry.space_group_name_H-M   'P 1'
#
loop_
_entity.id
_entity.type
_entity.pdbx_description
1 polymer ?
#
loop_
_entity_poly.entity_id
_entity_poly.type
_entity_poly.pdbx_seq_one_letter_code
_entity_poly.pdbx_strand_id
1 'polypeptide(L)' 'MDKRQTSRIRKYPDNLKLKDPVIESGRTIKHIASKIGVSREALSNTLNGHYKGSIIIPKLKRELGINDQDNE' A
#
# COMPACT_ATOMS: atom_id res chain seq x y z
N MET A 1 -25.67 13.51 17.56
CA MET A 1 -24.79 14.02 16.48
C MET A 1 -23.96 12.83 16.06
N ASP A 2 -24.47 12.00 15.15
CA ASP A 2 -23.89 10.68 14.95
C ASP A 2 -23.38 10.61 13.53
N LYS A 3 -22.06 10.80 13.44
CA LYS A 3 -21.26 10.85 12.23
C LYS A 3 -21.60 9.61 11.41
N ARG A 4 -22.42 9.78 10.37
CA ARG A 4 -22.64 8.77 9.32
C ARG A 4 -21.25 8.30 8.90
N GLN A 5 -20.94 7.07 9.29
CA GLN A 5 -19.78 6.36 8.83
C GLN A 5 -20.00 6.13 7.34
N THR A 6 -19.65 7.14 6.55
CA THR A 6 -19.57 7.04 5.11
C THR A 6 -18.52 5.98 4.88
N SER A 7 -18.98 4.76 4.58
CA SER A 7 -18.10 3.69 4.11
C SER A 7 -17.42 4.26 2.88
N ARG A 8 -16.20 4.76 3.04
CA ARG A 8 -15.32 5.11 1.93
C ARG A 8 -15.10 3.79 1.21
N ILE A 9 -15.92 3.54 0.19
CA ILE A 9 -15.85 2.33 -0.62
C ILE A 9 -14.42 2.28 -1.14
N ARG A 10 -13.65 1.33 -0.60
CA ARG A 10 -12.28 1.11 -1.05
C ARG A 10 -12.38 0.50 -2.43
N LYS A 11 -11.93 1.25 -3.44
CA LYS A 11 -11.99 0.83 -4.84
C LYS A 11 -11.10 -0.38 -5.13
N TYR A 12 -10.06 -0.58 -4.32
CA TYR A 12 -9.05 -1.62 -4.49
C TYR A 12 -8.76 -2.31 -3.14
N PRO A 13 -9.66 -3.18 -2.66
CA PRO A 13 -9.52 -3.82 -1.35
C PRO A 13 -8.31 -4.77 -1.27
N ASP A 14 -7.87 -5.36 -2.38
CA ASP A 14 -6.69 -6.23 -2.40
C ASP A 14 -5.39 -5.55 -1.96
N ASN A 15 -5.30 -4.23 -2.12
CA ASN A 15 -4.10 -3.47 -1.75
C ASN A 15 -3.86 -3.44 -0.24
N LEU A 16 -4.86 -3.76 0.58
CA LEU A 16 -4.72 -3.80 2.04
C LEU A 16 -3.75 -4.88 2.51
N LYS A 17 -3.62 -5.98 1.75
CA LYS A 17 -2.67 -7.07 2.03
C LYS A 17 -1.22 -6.59 2.03
N LEU A 18 -0.95 -5.45 1.41
CA LEU A 18 0.39 -4.83 1.37
C LEU A 18 0.69 -3.97 2.60
N LYS A 19 -0.27 -3.78 3.53
CA LYS A 19 -0.01 -3.04 4.77
C LYS A 19 0.84 -3.84 5.74
N ASP A 20 0.53 -5.12 5.93
CA ASP A 20 1.29 -6.00 6.81
C ASP A 20 2.78 -6.02 6.46
N PRO A 21 3.21 -6.28 5.22
CA PRO A 21 4.64 -6.30 4.90
C PRO A 21 5.30 -4.91 5.00
N VAL A 22 4.54 -3.82 4.85
CA VAL A 22 5.03 -2.46 5.13
C VAL A 22 5.32 -2.30 6.63
N ILE A 23 4.45 -2.82 7.50
CA ILE A 23 4.63 -2.78 8.96
C ILE A 23 5.78 -3.70 9.38
N GLU A 24 5.83 -4.92 8.85
CA GLU A 24 6.89 -5.90 9.11
C GLU A 24 8.27 -5.40 8.69
N SER A 25 8.35 -4.57 7.65
CA SER A 25 9.61 -3.94 7.24
C SER A 25 10.22 -3.00 8.28
N GLY A 26 9.45 -2.57 9.30
CA GLY A 26 9.87 -1.60 10.32
C GLY A 26 10.13 -0.19 9.77
N ARG A 27 9.91 0.05 8.47
CA ARG A 27 10.17 1.32 7.80
C ARG A 27 8.91 2.17 7.75
N THR A 28 9.09 3.48 7.89
CA THR A 28 7.96 4.41 7.73
C THR A 28 7.50 4.49 6.27
N ILE A 29 6.21 4.75 6.06
CA ILE A 29 5.64 4.99 4.72
C ILE A 29 6.41 6.08 3.96
N LYS A 30 6.87 7.14 4.65
CA LYS A 30 7.66 8.21 4.03
C LYS A 30 8.98 7.69 3.47
N HIS A 31 9.67 6.84 4.23
CA HIS A 31 10.95 6.27 3.81
C HIS A 31 10.79 5.36 2.59
N ILE A 32 9.81 4.45 2.63
CA ILE A 32 9.52 3.54 1.51
C ILE A 32 9.08 4.32 0.27
N ALA A 33 8.19 5.30 0.43
CA ALA A 33 7.73 6.15 -0.67
C ALA A 33 8.90 6.89 -1.34
N SER A 34 9.85 7.42 -0.55
CA SER A 34 11.05 8.06 -1.07
C SER A 34 11.93 7.07 -1.86
N LYS A 35 12.05 5.83 -1.39
CA LYS A 35 12.83 4.77 -2.05
C LYS A 35 12.25 4.37 -3.42
N ILE A 36 10.93 4.24 -3.53
CA ILE A 36 10.25 3.91 -4.80
C ILE A 36 9.98 5.13 -5.70
N GLY A 37 10.34 6.33 -5.24
CA GLY A 37 10.18 7.59 -5.98
C GLY A 37 8.73 8.04 -6.12
N VAL A 38 7.92 7.95 -5.04
CA VAL A 38 6.54 8.43 -5.01
C VAL A 38 6.26 9.26 -3.75
N SER A 39 5.17 10.02 -3.76
CA SER A 39 4.74 10.76 -2.57
C SER A 39 4.22 9.82 -1.49
N ARG A 40 4.48 10.17 -0.22
CA ARG A 40 3.93 9.46 0.96
C ARG A 40 2.41 9.25 0.85
N GLU A 41 1.70 10.28 0.38
CA GLU A 41 0.25 10.26 0.27
C GLU A 41 -0.24 9.30 -0.82
N ALA A 42 0.46 9.23 -1.96
CA ALA A 42 0.16 8.29 -3.02
C ALA A 42 0.34 6.83 -2.56
N LEU A 43 1.42 6.56 -1.81
CA LEU A 43 1.64 5.25 -1.20
C LEU A 43 0.55 4.92 -0.17
N SER A 44 0.21 5.86 0.72
CA SER A 44 -0.85 5.69 1.71
C SER A 44 -2.23 5.42 1.07
N ASN A 45 -2.62 6.20 0.07
CA ASN A 45 -3.88 6.00 -0.66
C ASN A 45 -3.91 4.66 -1.39
N THR A 46 -2.77 4.20 -1.90
CA THR A 46 -2.66 2.86 -2.51
C THR A 46 -2.89 1.77 -1.47
N LEU A 47 -2.17 1.82 -0.33
CA LEU A 47 -2.29 0.85 0.77
C LEU A 47 -3.68 0.84 1.43
N ASN A 48 -4.39 1.96 1.39
CA ASN A 48 -5.78 2.06 1.88
C ASN A 48 -6.82 1.70 0.82
N GLY A 49 -6.39 1.24 -0.37
CA GLY A 49 -7.29 0.80 -1.44
C GLY A 49 -8.05 1.92 -2.15
N HIS A 50 -7.59 3.17 -2.04
CA HIS A 50 -8.17 4.30 -2.77
C HIS A 50 -7.67 4.35 -4.22
N TYR A 51 -6.42 3.93 -4.47
CA TYR A 51 -5.79 3.91 -5.79
C TYR A 51 -5.47 2.50 -6.24
N LYS A 52 -5.55 2.26 -7.56
CA LYS A 52 -5.18 0.97 -8.18
C LYS A 52 -3.74 0.60 -7.88
N GLY A 53 -2.85 1.58 -7.85
CA GLY A 53 -1.44 1.37 -7.53
C GLY A 53 -0.66 0.60 -8.60
N SER A 54 -1.11 0.56 -9.86
CA SER A 54 -0.46 -0.23 -10.93
C SER A 54 1.05 0.00 -11.09
N ILE A 55 1.54 1.20 -10.76
CA ILE A 55 2.98 1.52 -10.76
C ILE A 55 3.59 1.40 -9.35
N ILE A 56 2.81 1.66 -8.29
CA ILE A 56 3.27 1.69 -6.90
C ILE A 56 3.44 0.28 -6.35
N ILE A 57 2.48 -0.61 -6.56
CA ILE A 57 2.48 -2.00 -6.08
C ILE A 57 3.70 -2.78 -6.56
N PRO A 58 4.06 -2.83 -7.85
CA PRO A 58 5.24 -3.59 -8.28
C PRO A 58 6.54 -3.01 -7.71
N LYS A 59 6.66 -1.67 -7.60
CA LYS A 59 7.82 -1.04 -6.97
C LYS A 59 7.89 -1.34 -5.47
N LEU A 60 6.76 -1.30 -4.78
CA LEU A 60 6.65 -1.61 -3.36
C LEU A 60 7.02 -3.07 -3.08
N LYS A 61 6.48 -4.02 -3.86
CA LYS A 61 6.84 -5.44 -3.76
C LYS A 61 8.34 -5.65 -3.93
N ARG A 62 8.96 -5.02 -4.94
CA ARG A 62 10.42 -5.07 -5.15
C ARG A 62 11.22 -4.49 -3.97
N GLU A 63 10.82 -3.33 -3.45
CA GLU A 63 11.52 -2.71 -2.29
C GLU A 63 11.36 -3.51 -1.00
N LEU A 64 10.24 -4.21 -0.83
CA LEU A 64 9.97 -5.09 0.31
C LEU A 64 10.50 -6.51 0.12
N GLY A 65 11.09 -6.84 -1.04
CA GLY A 65 11.57 -8.19 -1.35
C GLY A 65 10.44 -9.23 -1.45
N ILE A 66 9.19 -8.79 -1.63
CA ILE A 66 8.04 -9.68 -1.83
C ILE A 66 8.10 -10.14 -3.29
N ASN A 67 8.80 -11.24 -3.52
CA ASN A 67 8.66 -11.98 -4.76
C ASN A 67 7.29 -12.65 -4.75
N ASP A 68 6.55 -12.55 -5.85
CA ASP A 68 5.29 -13.26 -6.10
C ASP A 68 5.54 -14.77 -6.29
N GLN A 69 6.52 -15.33 -5.58
CA GLN A 69 6.81 -16.75 -5.53
C GLN A 69 6.06 -17.32 -4.34
N ASP A 70 4.74 -17.41 -4.48
CA ASP A 70 4.08 -18.63 -4.02
C ASP A 70 4.78 -19.77 -4.76
N ASN A 71 5.51 -20.59 -4.00
CA ASN A 71 6.07 -21.84 -4.49
C ASN A 71 4.93 -22.71 -5.04
N GLU A 72 5.14 -23.18 -6.26
CA GLU A 72 4.79 -24.50 -6.84
C GLU A 72 3.59 -25.28 -6.25
#